data_AF-A0A852TWX1-F1
#
_entry.id   AF-A0A852TWX1-F1
#
_cell.length_a   1.000
_cell.length_b   1.000
_cell.length_c   1.000
_cell.angle_alpha   90.00
_cell.angle_beta   90.00
_cell.angle_gamma   90.00
#
_symmetry.space_group_name_H-M   'P 1'
#
loop_
_entity.id
_entity.type
_entity.pdbx_description
1 polymer ?
#
loop_
_entity_poly.entity_id
_entity_poly.type
_entity_poly.pdbx_seq_one_letter_code
_entity_poly.pdbx_strand_id
1 'polypeptide(L)'
;MYNLTPALELRRARAEFTHYEVCEFHDRSGVAEYTAVLKPGRHYTGLAELICAGTITELSALLRAQPRPQLPRRTRTTTPPDSPDAA
;
A
#
# COMPACT_ATOMS: atom_id res chain seq x y z
N MET A 1 3.63 7.29 -29.35
CA MET A 1 3.02 8.58 -28.99
C MET A 1 2.74 8.52 -27.50
N TYR A 2 3.43 9.29 -26.66
CA TYR A 2 3.23 9.24 -25.20
C TYR A 2 2.00 10.05 -24.82
N ASN A 3 1.06 9.44 -24.11
CA ASN A 3 -0.10 10.15 -23.59
C ASN A 3 0.33 10.97 -22.37
N LEU A 4 0.52 12.28 -22.56
CA LEU A 4 1.03 13.18 -21.52
C LEU A 4 0.02 13.46 -20.40
N THR A 5 -1.24 13.04 -20.59
CA THR A 5 -2.26 13.11 -19.53
C THR A 5 -2.53 11.69 -19.04
N PRO A 6 -2.29 11.38 -17.75
CA PRO A 6 -2.63 10.06 -17.22
C PRO A 6 -4.13 9.82 -17.39
N ALA A 7 -4.49 8.60 -17.80
CA ALA A 7 -5.88 8.20 -17.95
C ALA A 7 -6.68 8.54 -16.69
N LEU A 8 -7.96 8.91 -16.85
CA LEU A 8 -8.85 9.27 -15.74
C LEU A 8 -8.86 8.21 -14.63
N GLU A 9 -8.77 6.94 -15.01
CA GLU A 9 -8.73 5.80 -14.09
C GLU A 9 -7.46 5.80 -13.23
N LEU A 10 -6.30 6.08 -13.82
CA LEU A 10 -5.04 6.20 -13.06
C LEU A 10 -5.09 7.37 -12.06
N ARG A 11 -5.71 8.49 -12.46
CA ARG A 11 -5.93 9.62 -11.53
C ARG A 11 -6.86 9.24 -10.37
N ARG A 12 -7.92 8.48 -10.64
CA ARG A 12 -8.85 8.00 -9.61
C ARG A 12 -8.16 7.01 -8.67
N ALA A 13 -7.40 6.06 -9.19
CA ALA A 13 -6.64 5.11 -8.38
C ALA A 13 -5.64 5.82 -7.45
N ARG A 14 -4.93 6.85 -7.94
CA ARG A 14 -4.03 7.66 -7.11
C ARG A 14 -4.75 8.42 -5.99
N ALA A 15 -5.97 8.89 -6.25
CA ALA A 15 -6.78 9.58 -5.25
C ALA A 15 -7.36 8.60 -4.21
N GLU A 16 -7.72 7.38 -4.62
CA GLU A 16 -8.28 6.34 -3.76
C GLU A 16 -7.20 5.71 -2.86
N PHE A 17 -6.07 5.30 -3.45
CA PHE A 17 -5.02 4.54 -2.77
C PHE A 17 -3.86 5.43 -2.31
N THR A 18 -4.15 6.41 -1.46
CA THR A 18 -3.18 7.45 -1.03
C THR A 18 -1.94 6.93 -0.30
N HIS A 19 -1.99 5.69 0.20
CA HIS A 19 -0.88 5.00 0.87
C HIS A 19 0.05 4.27 -0.09
N TYR A 20 -0.32 4.17 -1.37
CA TYR A 20 0.51 3.68 -2.45
C TYR A 20 0.98 4.82 -3.34
N GLU A 21 2.10 4.61 -4.01
CA GLU A 21 2.52 5.31 -5.22
C GLU A 21 2.14 4.46 -6.42
N VAL A 22 1.20 4.95 -7.23
CA VAL A 22 0.64 4.22 -8.38
C VAL A 22 1.26 4.74 -9.67
N CYS A 23 1.97 3.87 -10.36
CA CYS A 23 2.75 4.13 -11.57
C CYS A 23 2.22 3.33 -12.75
N GLU A 24 2.42 3.87 -13.94
CA GLU A 24 2.18 3.20 -15.22
C GLU A 24 3.52 3.12 -15.94
N PHE A 25 3.96 1.90 -16.22
CA PHE A 25 5.15 1.61 -16.99
C PHE A 25 4.74 1.08 -18.35
N HIS A 26 5.56 1.31 -19.36
CA HIS A 26 5.35 0.72 -20.67
C HIS A 26 6.58 -0.12 -21.01
N ASP A 27 6.34 -1.36 -21.44
CA ASP A 27 7.43 -2.22 -21.91
C ASP A 27 7.96 -1.75 -23.28
N ARG A 28 8.91 -2.51 -23.84
CA ARG A 28 9.48 -2.21 -25.15
C ARG A 28 8.48 -2.34 -26.30
N SER A 29 7.37 -3.05 -26.11
CA SER A 29 6.29 -3.20 -27.07
C SER A 29 5.21 -2.11 -26.94
N GLY A 30 5.29 -1.29 -25.90
CA GLY A 30 4.31 -0.25 -25.59
C GLY A 30 3.09 -0.77 -24.81
N VAL A 31 3.15 -1.99 -24.29
CA VAL A 31 2.12 -2.53 -23.40
C VAL A 31 2.28 -1.91 -22.02
N ALA A 32 1.18 -1.39 -21.48
CA ALA A 32 1.16 -0.79 -20.15
C ALA A 32 1.16 -1.86 -19.06
N GLU A 33 1.96 -1.63 -18.02
CA GLU A 33 1.93 -2.33 -16.75
C GLU A 33 1.67 -1.30 -15.65
N TYR A 34 0.73 -1.60 -14.76
CA TYR A 34 0.37 -0.74 -13.65
C TYR A 34 0.94 -1.31 -12.36
N THR A 35 1.63 -0.47 -11.61
CA THR A 35 2.32 -0.87 -10.38
C THR A 35 1.88 0.03 -9.23
N ALA A 36 1.63 -0.56 -8.06
CA ALA A 36 1.44 0.15 -6.81
C ALA A 36 2.59 -0.21 -5.85
N VAL A 37 3.29 0.81 -5.37
CA VAL A 37 4.39 0.69 -4.40
C VAL A 37 3.96 1.29 -3.07
N LEU A 38 4.08 0.54 -1.98
CA LEU A 38 3.70 1.02 -0.66
C LEU A 38 4.62 2.16 -0.22
N LYS A 39 4.04 3.26 0.28
CA LYS A 39 4.86 4.38 0.74
C LYS A 39 5.66 4.00 1.99
N PRO A 40 6.91 4.50 2.15
CA PRO A 40 7.78 4.16 3.29
C PRO A 40 7.12 4.29 4.67
N GLY A 41 6.33 5.35 4.88
CA GLY A 41 5.61 5.61 6.13
C GLY A 41 4.42 4.67 6.42
N ARG A 42 4.23 3.62 5.62
CA ARG A 42 3.19 2.60 5.73
C ARG A 42 3.75 1.18 5.75
N HIS A 43 5.06 1.02 5.76
CA HIS A 43 5.69 -0.29 5.93
C HIS A 43 5.26 -0.92 7.27
N TYR A 44 5.29 -2.24 7.35
CA TYR A 44 4.90 -3.02 8.54
C TYR A 44 3.43 -2.90 8.97
N THR A 45 2.55 -2.44 8.08
CA THR A 45 1.09 -2.37 8.33
C THR A 45 0.33 -3.64 7.89
N GLY A 46 1.04 -4.64 7.36
CA GLY A 46 0.47 -5.87 6.80
C GLY A 46 -0.05 -5.72 5.36
N LEU A 47 0.20 -4.56 4.74
CA LEU A 47 -0.06 -4.30 3.32
C LEU A 47 1.08 -4.84 2.44
N ALA A 48 0.75 -5.23 1.21
CA ALA A 48 1.74 -5.66 0.22
C ALA A 48 2.65 -4.49 -0.19
N GLU A 49 3.96 -4.72 -0.26
CA GLU A 49 4.91 -3.66 -0.62
C GLU A 49 4.85 -3.28 -2.10
N LEU A 50 4.55 -4.26 -2.97
CA LEU A 50 4.52 -4.11 -4.42
C LEU A 50 3.38 -4.95 -4.99
N ILE A 51 2.55 -4.34 -5.84
CA ILE A 51 1.57 -5.04 -6.67
C ILE A 51 1.71 -4.57 -8.11
N CYS A 52 1.76 -5.52 -9.05
CA CYS A 52 1.74 -5.26 -10.49
C CYS A 52 0.48 -5.87 -11.12
N ALA A 53 -0.03 -5.23 -12.17
CA ALA A 53 -1.18 -5.71 -12.93
C ALA A 53 -1.12 -5.20 -14.37
N GLY A 54 -1.74 -5.93 -15.30
CA GLY A 54 -1.79 -5.52 -16.72
C GLY A 54 -2.79 -4.39 -16.97
N THR A 55 -3.71 -4.13 -16.05
CA THR A 55 -4.69 -3.05 -16.16
C THR A 55 -4.88 -2.31 -14.84
N ILE A 56 -5.27 -1.05 -14.92
CA ILE A 56 -5.56 -0.23 -13.73
C ILE A 56 -6.77 -0.74 -12.93
N THR A 57 -7.74 -1.36 -13.61
CA THR A 57 -8.92 -1.98 -12.99
C THR A 57 -8.54 -3.19 -12.17
N GLU A 58 -7.69 -4.07 -12.72
CA GLU A 58 -7.14 -5.22 -12.00
C GLU A 58 -6.30 -4.78 -10.80
N LEU A 59 -5.41 -3.79 -10.98
CA LEU A 59 -4.63 -3.24 -9.87
C LEU A 59 -5.54 -2.73 -8.74
N SER A 60 -6.58 -1.99 -9.09
CA SER A 60 -7.54 -1.44 -8.13
C SER A 60 -8.30 -2.55 -7.38
N ALA A 61 -8.65 -3.65 -8.06
CA ALA A 61 -9.29 -4.79 -7.43
C ALA A 61 -8.35 -5.48 -6.42
N LEU A 62 -7.08 -5.69 -6.80
CA LEU A 62 -6.06 -6.27 -5.91
C LEU A 62 -5.83 -5.38 -4.67
N LEU A 63 -5.76 -4.06 -4.86
CA LEU A 63 -5.58 -3.11 -3.76
C LEU A 63 -6.77 -3.10 -2.80
N ARG A 64 -8.01 -3.21 -3.30
CA ARG A 64 -9.22 -3.30 -2.44
C ARG A 64 -9.33 -4.63 -1.69
N ALA A 65 -8.78 -5.70 -2.26
CA ALA A 65 -8.76 -7.02 -1.63
C ALA A 65 -7.73 -7.13 -0.49
N GLN A 66 -6.83 -6.16 -0.35
CA GLN A 66 -5.84 -6.17 0.72
C GLN A 66 -6.48 -6.04 2.11
N PRO A 67 -5.84 -6.62 3.13
CA PRO A 67 -6.28 -6.44 4.51
C PRO A 67 -6.24 -4.96 4.89
N ARG A 68 -7.13 -4.55 5.81
CA ARG A 68 -7.06 -3.19 6.36
C ARG A 68 -5.73 -3.02 7.10
N PRO A 69 -5.00 -1.91 6.90
CA PRO A 69 -3.72 -1.69 7.55
C PRO A 69 -3.89 -1.78 9.06
N GLN A 70 -3.19 -2.71 9.69
CA GLN A 70 -3.19 -2.82 11.14
C GLN A 70 -2.22 -1.77 11.69
N LEU A 71 -2.71 -0.89 12.56
CA LEU A 71 -1.83 -0.01 13.34
C LEU A 71 -0.85 -0.89 14.14
N PRO A 72 0.45 -0.56 14.19
CA PRO A 72 1.38 -1.28 15.04
C PRO A 72 0.88 -1.21 16.48
N ARG A 73 0.41 -2.34 17.00
CA ARG A 73 -0.01 -2.47 18.39
C ARG A 73 1.24 -2.32 19.24
N ARG A 74 1.44 -1.15 19.86
CA ARG A 74 2.40 -1.03 20.97
C ARG A 74 1.83 -1.87 22.10
N THR A 75 2.34 -3.07 22.27
CA THR A 75 2.11 -3.85 23.49
C THR A 75 2.74 -3.05 24.62
N ARG A 76 1.91 -2.35 25.39
CA ARG A 76 2.35 -1.74 26.64
C ARG A 76 2.64 -2.90 27.58
N THR A 77 3.91 -3.28 27.71
CA THR A 77 4.38 -4.08 28.82
C THR A 77 4.14 -3.25 30.08
N THR A 78 2.98 -3.44 30.70
CA THR A 78 2.80 -3.06 32.10
C THR A 78 3.64 -4.05 32.88
N THR A 79 4.87 -3.68 33.21
CA THR A 79 5.60 -4.33 34.30
C THR A 79 4.71 -4.18 35.54
N PRO A 80 4.24 -5.26 36.17
CA PRO A 80 3.56 -5.13 37.44
C PRO A 80 4.52 -4.46 38.43
N PRO A 81 4.06 -3.54 39.29
CA PRO A 81 4.90 -3.08 40.38
C PRO A 81 5.21 -4.29 41.24
N ASP A 82 6.49 -4.66 41.35
CA ASP A 82 6.95 -5.54 42.42
C ASP A 82 6.49 -4.92 43.73
N SER A 83 5.46 -5.53 44.33
CA SER A 83 4.97 -5.18 45.65
C SER A 83 6.10 -5.31 46.66
N PRO A 84 6.27 -4.33 47.56
CA PRO A 84 7.12 -4.48 48.73
C PRO A 84 6.41 -5.40 49.75
N ASP A 85 7.21 -5.92 50.68
CA ASP A 85 6.85 -6.69 51.87
C ASP A 85 6.48 -8.17 51.69
N ALA A 86 7.49 -9.01 51.92
CA ALA A 86 7.32 -10.16 52.81
C ALA A 86 8.61 -10.43 53.59
N ALA A 87 8.52 -10.18 54.90
CA ALA A 87 9.36 -10.62 56.03
C ALA A 87 10.68 -9.89 56.32
#